data_AF-A0A8J4EZ11-F1
#
_entry.id   AF-A0A8J4EZ11-F1
#
_cell.length_a   1.000
_cell.length_b   1.000
_cell.length_c   1.000
_cell.angle_alpha   90.00
_cell.angle_beta   90.00
_cell.angle_gamma   90.00
#
_symmetry.space_group_name_H-M   'P 1'
#
loop_
_entity.id
_entity.type
_entity.pdbx_description
1 polymer ?
#
loop_
_entity_poly.entity_id
_entity_poly.type
_entity_poly.pdbx_seq_one_letter_code
_entity_poly.pdbx_strand_id
1 'polypeptide(L)'
;MRTLLHFNPLARRTLYVCAAKREKDAVSVTKKAAVKPAASDAKPELKRPPSAFNLFVKDVFPAVKKENQGLAFAEVSKKVKEKWVSSSSDARAPYEKEAAKLKEVAAAKRAEVKAAEKLKARPPGAYILFVMKNRPAVVAANPNKSVMEVGKLMGQLWKQLAPEEQQKYKDEAKSRLSAWKESHTVPV
;
A
#
# COMPACT_ATOMS: atom_id res chain seq x y z
N MET A 1 -87.11 -8.00 35.13
CA MET A 1 -86.68 -6.98 36.11
C MET A 1 -85.61 -6.13 35.43
N ARG A 2 -85.96 -4.96 34.85
CA ARG A 2 -85.93 -3.63 35.50
C ARG A 2 -84.60 -3.40 36.24
N THR A 3 -83.59 -2.82 35.57
CA THR A 3 -83.33 -1.38 35.32
C THR A 3 -82.42 -0.76 36.39
N LEU A 4 -81.27 -0.26 35.90
CA LEU A 4 -80.67 1.04 36.20
C LEU A 4 -80.09 1.22 37.62
N LEU A 5 -78.93 1.83 37.82
CA LEU A 5 -78.53 3.20 37.44
C LEU A 5 -76.98 3.25 37.30
N HIS A 6 -76.40 3.61 36.15
CA HIS A 6 -76.13 4.96 35.63
C HIS A 6 -74.96 5.72 36.29
N PHE A 7 -73.89 5.91 35.50
CA PHE A 7 -73.16 7.19 35.27
C PHE A 7 -72.06 6.91 34.21
N ASN A 8 -72.15 7.29 32.92
CA ASN A 8 -72.06 8.62 32.27
C ASN A 8 -70.68 9.31 32.43
N PRO A 9 -70.18 10.08 31.45
CA PRO A 9 -69.69 9.77 30.09
C PRO A 9 -68.26 10.34 29.86
N LEU A 10 -67.87 10.56 28.59
CA LEU A 10 -66.65 11.25 28.08
C LEU A 10 -65.47 10.27 27.86
N ALA A 11 -64.81 10.19 26.71
CA ALA A 11 -64.88 10.86 25.42
C ALA A 11 -64.08 9.96 24.45
N ARG A 12 -64.68 9.51 23.35
CA ARG A 12 -64.54 10.13 22.02
C ARG A 12 -63.12 10.18 21.47
N ARG A 13 -63.01 9.51 20.32
CA ARG A 13 -62.44 10.02 19.05
C ARG A 13 -60.92 10.20 19.00
N THR A 14 -60.34 9.37 18.13
CA THR A 14 -59.58 9.83 16.96
C THR A 14 -59.42 11.35 16.85
N LEU A 15 -58.17 11.82 16.68
CA LEU A 15 -57.71 12.73 15.63
C LEU A 15 -56.28 13.26 15.94
N TYR A 16 -55.62 13.77 14.88
CA TYR A 16 -54.41 14.60 14.83
C TYR A 16 -53.09 13.85 15.15
N VAL A 17 -52.17 13.57 14.22
CA VAL A 17 -51.48 14.45 13.24
C VAL A 17 -51.30 15.85 13.78
N CYS A 18 -50.16 16.19 14.39
CA CYS A 18 -49.41 17.43 14.16
C CYS A 18 -48.41 17.65 15.30
N ALA A 19 -47.25 18.20 14.93
CA ALA A 19 -46.35 18.98 15.78
C ALA A 19 -45.50 18.25 16.84
N ALA A 20 -44.27 17.87 16.45
CA ALA A 20 -43.10 18.11 17.29
C ALA A 20 -41.87 18.36 16.41
N LYS A 21 -41.67 19.62 16.02
CA LYS A 21 -40.44 20.15 15.45
C LYS A 21 -39.86 21.14 16.47
N ARG A 22 -38.69 20.82 17.04
CA ARG A 22 -37.68 21.68 17.70
C ARG A 22 -36.51 20.75 18.05
N GLU A 23 -35.45 20.67 17.24
CA GLU A 23 -34.23 21.51 17.22
C GLU A 23 -33.53 21.68 18.58
N LYS A 24 -32.19 21.46 18.52
CA LYS A 24 -31.14 21.59 19.55
C LYS A 24 -30.90 20.27 20.32
N ASP A 25 -29.73 19.62 20.27
CA ASP A 25 -28.38 20.18 20.30
C ASP A 25 -27.36 19.41 19.46
N ALA A 26 -26.46 20.21 18.88
CA ALA A 26 -25.25 19.79 18.24
C ALA A 26 -24.30 19.12 19.25
N VAL A 27 -24.16 17.80 19.19
CA VAL A 27 -22.96 17.13 19.67
C VAL A 27 -22.06 16.93 18.47
N SER A 28 -21.21 17.93 18.25
CA SER A 28 -20.03 17.81 17.41
C SER A 28 -19.15 16.70 17.98
N VAL A 29 -19.33 15.47 17.48
CA VAL A 29 -18.32 14.43 17.64
C VAL A 29 -17.14 14.87 16.79
N THR A 30 -16.25 15.62 17.43
CA THR A 30 -14.94 15.93 16.92
C THR A 30 -14.28 14.58 16.62
N LYS A 31 -14.15 14.26 15.33
CA LYS A 31 -13.26 13.21 14.88
C LYS A 31 -11.86 13.65 15.31
N LYS A 32 -11.43 13.23 16.50
CA LYS A 32 -10.02 13.22 16.88
C LYS A 32 -9.31 12.50 15.74
N ALA A 33 -8.51 13.25 14.99
CA ALA A 33 -7.56 12.69 14.06
C ALA A 33 -6.69 11.74 14.87
N ALA A 34 -6.90 10.44 14.68
CA ALA A 34 -5.99 9.43 15.15
C ALA A 34 -4.67 9.67 14.41
N VAL A 35 -3.76 10.37 15.07
CA VAL A 35 -2.34 10.32 14.72
C VAL A 35 -1.97 8.85 14.80
N LYS A 36 -1.78 8.24 13.64
CA LYS A 36 -1.17 6.92 13.53
C LYS A 36 0.12 6.98 14.34
N PRO A 37 0.30 6.17 15.41
CA PRO A 37 1.62 6.01 15.98
C PRO A 37 2.53 5.49 14.86
N ALA A 38 3.64 6.17 14.63
CA ALA A 38 4.67 5.76 13.70
C ALA A 38 5.22 4.41 14.18
N ALA A 39 4.60 3.32 13.71
CA ALA A 39 5.13 1.98 13.90
C ALA A 39 6.49 1.92 13.21
N SER A 40 7.53 1.79 14.02
CA SER A 40 8.94 1.73 13.65
C SER A 40 9.34 0.41 13.00
N ASP A 41 8.48 -0.14 12.14
CA ASP A 41 8.85 -1.17 11.17
C ASP A 41 9.24 -0.48 9.86
N ALA A 42 10.22 0.42 9.94
CA ALA A 42 10.75 1.10 8.78
C ALA A 42 11.47 0.05 7.92
N LYS A 43 10.74 -0.52 6.95
CA LYS A 43 11.34 -1.12 5.76
C LYS A 43 12.50 -0.22 5.34
N PRO A 44 13.73 -0.73 5.14
CA PRO A 44 14.87 0.11 4.77
C PRO A 44 14.49 0.94 3.55
N GLU A 45 14.22 2.23 3.74
CA GLU A 45 13.76 3.07 2.66
C GLU A 45 14.97 3.38 1.79
N LEU A 46 15.17 2.53 0.78
CA LEU A 46 16.24 2.69 -0.16
C LEU A 46 15.92 3.85 -1.10
N LYS A 47 16.33 5.04 -0.68
CA LYS A 47 16.17 6.31 -1.38
C LYS A 47 16.62 6.17 -2.84
N ARG A 48 15.94 6.88 -3.73
CA ARG A 48 16.27 6.85 -5.17
C ARG A 48 17.68 7.43 -5.37
N PRO A 49 18.49 6.83 -6.26
CA PRO A 49 19.80 7.37 -6.58
C PRO A 49 19.66 8.77 -7.21
N PRO A 50 20.60 9.69 -6.97
CA PRO A 50 20.57 11.02 -7.57
C PRO A 50 20.75 10.92 -9.09
N SER A 51 19.99 11.75 -9.82
CA SER A 51 20.12 11.91 -11.27
C SER A 51 21.37 12.73 -11.63
N ALA A 52 21.81 12.68 -12.89
CA ALA A 52 22.92 13.47 -13.42
C ALA A 52 22.75 14.97 -13.11
N PHE A 53 21.53 15.49 -13.28
CA PHE A 53 21.21 16.87 -12.90
C PHE A 53 21.33 17.12 -11.39
N ASN A 54 20.96 16.17 -10.54
CA ASN A 54 21.07 16.34 -9.09
C ASN A 54 22.54 16.35 -8.63
N LEU A 55 23.41 15.60 -9.30
CA LEU A 55 24.86 15.66 -9.09
C LEU A 55 25.40 17.02 -9.53
N PHE A 56 25.01 17.49 -10.71
CA PHE A 56 25.37 18.83 -11.18
C PHE A 56 24.88 19.95 -10.27
N VAL A 57 23.63 19.88 -9.79
CA VAL A 57 23.11 20.84 -8.82
C VAL A 57 23.94 20.83 -7.54
N LYS A 58 24.34 19.67 -7.02
CA LYS A 58 25.19 19.61 -5.81
C LYS A 58 26.50 20.39 -5.96
N ASP A 59 27.12 20.33 -7.15
CA ASP A 59 28.42 20.95 -7.39
C ASP A 59 28.30 22.44 -7.75
N VAL A 60 27.36 22.78 -8.63
CA VAL A 60 27.25 24.13 -9.23
C VAL A 60 26.38 25.06 -8.38
N PHE A 61 25.38 24.54 -7.67
CA PHE A 61 24.51 25.35 -6.83
C PHE A 61 25.24 26.16 -5.76
N PRO A 62 26.20 25.62 -4.96
CA PRO A 62 26.91 26.42 -3.96
C PRO A 62 27.77 27.53 -4.59
N ALA A 63 28.36 27.30 -5.77
CA ALA A 63 29.10 28.32 -6.49
C ALA A 63 28.18 29.46 -6.97
N VAL A 64 27.07 29.12 -7.62
CA VAL A 64 26.09 30.11 -8.10
C VAL A 64 25.43 30.83 -6.93
N LYS A 65 25.18 30.17 -5.80
CA LYS A 65 24.65 30.83 -4.59
C LYS A 65 25.65 31.83 -4.01
N LYS A 66 26.96 31.54 -4.04
CA LYS A 66 28.00 32.48 -3.58
C LYS A 66 28.17 33.68 -4.49
N GLU A 67 28.03 33.51 -5.80
CA GLU A 67 28.05 34.62 -6.78
C GLU A 67 26.78 35.48 -6.70
N ASN A 68 25.66 34.90 -6.26
CA ASN A 68 24.35 35.55 -6.21
C ASN A 68 23.86 35.71 -4.76
N GLN A 69 24.76 36.11 -3.85
CA GLN A 69 24.42 36.39 -2.46
C GLN A 69 23.45 37.58 -2.40
N GLY A 70 22.19 37.32 -2.10
CA GLY A 70 21.11 38.32 -2.04
C GLY A 70 19.91 38.02 -2.95
N LEU A 71 20.05 37.13 -3.93
CA LEU A 71 18.91 36.66 -4.73
C LEU A 71 18.15 35.53 -4.02
N ALA A 72 16.85 35.46 -4.27
CA ALA A 72 16.01 34.38 -3.77
C ALA A 72 16.46 33.01 -4.30
N PHE A 73 16.33 31.97 -3.49
CA PHE A 73 16.68 30.58 -3.84
C PHE A 73 16.07 30.13 -5.19
N ALA A 74 14.86 30.58 -5.51
CA ALA A 74 14.17 30.27 -6.75
C ALA A 74 14.92 30.80 -7.99
N GLU A 75 15.47 32.01 -7.93
CA GLU A 75 16.21 32.61 -9.04
C GLU A 75 17.58 31.95 -9.23
N VAL A 76 18.24 31.59 -8.13
CA VAL A 76 19.49 30.79 -8.16
C VAL A 76 19.23 29.43 -8.81
N SER A 77 18.12 28.77 -8.47
CA SER A 77 17.74 27.47 -9.03
C SER A 77 17.45 27.54 -10.54
N LYS A 78 16.80 28.60 -11.01
CA LYS A 78 16.57 28.84 -12.45
C LYS A 78 17.88 28.97 -13.21
N LYS A 79 18.82 29.79 -12.71
CA LYS A 79 20.16 29.95 -13.31
C LYS A 79 20.93 28.63 -13.40
N VAL A 80 20.86 27.78 -12.38
CA VAL A 80 21.50 26.44 -12.41
C VAL A 80 20.86 25.53 -13.46
N LYS A 81 19.52 25.56 -13.59
CA LYS A 81 18.82 24.80 -14.63
C LYS A 81 19.19 25.28 -16.04
N GLU A 82 19.26 26.59 -16.26
CA GLU A 82 19.71 27.17 -17.52
C GLU A 82 21.15 26.78 -17.85
N LYS A 83 22.06 26.82 -16.87
CA LYS A 83 23.44 26.33 -17.04
C LYS A 83 23.46 24.86 -17.46
N TRP A 84 22.63 23.99 -16.88
CA TRP A 84 22.54 22.58 -17.29
C TRP A 84 22.05 22.39 -18.72
N VAL A 85 21.00 23.11 -19.13
CA VAL A 85 20.45 23.03 -20.50
C VAL A 85 21.44 23.60 -21.52
N SER A 86 22.15 24.67 -21.18
CA SER A 86 23.19 25.30 -22.01
C SER A 86 24.52 24.53 -22.01
N SER A 87 24.74 23.58 -21.10
CA SER A 87 25.95 22.76 -21.06
C SER A 87 25.98 21.81 -22.26
N SER A 88 27.14 21.63 -22.91
CA SER A 88 27.30 20.66 -23.99
C SER A 88 27.08 19.22 -23.50
N SER A 89 26.79 18.31 -24.43
CA SER A 89 26.65 16.88 -24.12
C SER A 89 27.91 16.33 -23.44
N ASP A 90 29.09 16.82 -23.83
CA ASP A 90 30.37 16.40 -23.27
C ASP A 90 30.57 16.85 -21.82
N ALA A 91 30.09 18.04 -21.47
CA ALA A 91 30.12 18.52 -20.08
C ALA A 91 29.12 17.77 -19.18
N ARG A 92 28.04 17.21 -19.75
CA ARG A 92 27.04 16.40 -19.04
C ARG A 92 27.41 14.92 -18.94
N ALA A 93 28.22 14.42 -19.87
CA ALA A 93 28.68 13.04 -19.93
C ALA A 93 29.31 12.49 -18.61
N PRO A 94 30.17 13.22 -17.86
CA PRO A 94 30.68 12.70 -16.59
C PRO A 94 29.58 12.52 -15.55
N TYR A 95 28.64 13.46 -15.46
CA TYR A 95 27.51 13.40 -14.54
C TYR A 95 26.53 12.28 -14.89
N GLU A 96 26.32 12.01 -16.18
CA GLU A 96 25.50 10.88 -16.64
C GLU A 96 26.15 9.53 -16.33
N LYS A 97 27.47 9.41 -16.54
CA LYS A 97 28.23 8.21 -16.17
C LYS A 97 28.20 7.97 -14.65
N GLU A 98 28.36 9.00 -13.84
CA GLU A 98 28.28 8.88 -12.38
C GLU A 98 26.87 8.53 -11.92
N ALA A 99 25.84 9.17 -12.48
CA ALA A 99 24.45 8.84 -12.17
C ALA A 99 24.09 7.41 -12.59
N ALA A 100 24.62 6.92 -13.72
CA ALA A 100 24.46 5.53 -14.14
C ALA A 100 25.12 4.57 -13.13
N LYS A 101 26.35 4.83 -12.69
CA LYS A 101 27.02 4.03 -11.64
C LYS A 101 26.22 4.01 -10.35
N LEU A 102 25.74 5.16 -9.88
CA LEU A 102 24.93 5.25 -8.66
C LEU A 102 23.59 4.53 -8.80
N LYS A 103 23.01 4.51 -10.01
CA LYS A 103 21.79 3.74 -10.31
C LYS A 103 22.04 2.24 -10.21
N GLU A 104 23.15 1.74 -10.76
CA GLU A 104 23.52 0.32 -10.67
C GLU A 104 23.78 -0.10 -9.22
N VAL A 105 24.53 0.71 -8.44
CA VAL A 105 24.76 0.43 -7.02
C VAL A 105 23.46 0.42 -6.24
N ALA A 106 22.56 1.38 -6.48
CA ALA A 106 21.26 1.41 -5.82
C ALA A 106 20.38 0.22 -6.23
N ALA A 107 20.45 -0.23 -7.49
CA ALA A 107 19.74 -1.42 -7.96
C ALA A 107 20.28 -2.69 -7.29
N ALA A 108 21.61 -2.83 -7.18
CA ALA A 108 22.25 -3.94 -6.46
C ALA A 108 21.84 -3.96 -4.99
N LYS A 109 21.89 -2.82 -4.29
CA LYS A 109 21.41 -2.70 -2.91
C LYS A 109 19.93 -3.02 -2.75
N ARG A 110 19.08 -2.62 -3.72
CA ARG A 110 17.66 -3.02 -3.74
C ARG A 110 17.49 -4.52 -3.92
N ALA A 111 18.31 -5.14 -4.75
CA ALA A 111 18.29 -6.58 -4.96
C ALA A 111 18.73 -7.33 -3.69
N GLU A 112 19.80 -6.89 -3.03
CA GLU A 112 20.27 -7.42 -1.74
C GLU A 112 19.17 -7.35 -0.67
N VAL A 113 18.55 -6.17 -0.48
CA VAL A 113 17.47 -5.99 0.50
C VAL A 113 16.27 -6.88 0.17
N LYS A 114 15.87 -6.96 -1.11
CA LYS A 114 14.77 -7.85 -1.53
C LYS A 114 15.11 -9.33 -1.34
N ALA A 115 16.36 -9.74 -1.58
CA ALA A 115 16.81 -11.11 -1.36
C ALA A 115 16.81 -11.46 0.13
N ALA A 116 17.29 -10.56 0.99
CA ALA A 116 17.24 -10.73 2.44
C ALA A 116 15.81 -10.76 2.99
N GLU A 117 14.91 -9.91 2.46
CA GLU A 117 13.48 -9.92 2.78
C GLU A 117 12.82 -11.25 2.36
N LYS A 118 13.17 -11.78 1.18
CA LYS A 118 12.69 -13.07 0.69
C LYS A 118 13.18 -14.24 1.54
N LEU A 119 14.43 -14.20 2.03
CA LEU A 119 14.96 -15.24 2.92
C LEU A 119 14.13 -15.31 4.21
N LYS A 120 13.86 -14.15 4.82
CA LYS A 120 13.01 -14.03 6.02
C LYS A 120 11.53 -14.30 5.78
N ALA A 121 11.08 -14.36 4.53
CA ALA A 121 9.67 -14.56 4.21
C ALA A 121 9.27 -16.01 4.45
N ARG A 122 8.11 -16.20 5.11
CA ARG A 122 7.53 -17.53 5.31
C ARG A 122 7.14 -18.16 3.97
N PRO A 123 7.23 -19.49 3.84
CA PRO A 123 6.81 -20.18 2.64
C PRO A 123 5.31 -20.01 2.39
N PRO A 124 4.85 -20.11 1.13
CA PRO A 124 3.43 -20.01 0.80
C PRO A 124 2.59 -21.11 1.49
N GLY A 125 1.39 -20.74 1.94
CA GLY A 125 0.42 -21.68 2.49
C GLY A 125 -0.26 -22.55 1.42
N ALA A 126 -1.04 -23.54 1.86
CA ALA A 126 -1.68 -24.56 1.00
C ALA A 126 -2.47 -23.97 -0.18
N TYR A 127 -3.35 -23.01 0.10
CA TYR A 127 -4.14 -22.33 -0.94
C TYR A 127 -3.26 -21.57 -1.93
N ILE A 128 -2.17 -20.93 -1.48
CA ILE A 128 -1.29 -20.17 -2.37
C ILE A 128 -0.50 -21.12 -3.28
N LEU A 129 -0.06 -22.29 -2.79
CA LEU A 129 0.55 -23.32 -3.62
C LEU A 129 -0.42 -23.80 -4.71
N PHE A 130 -1.69 -24.02 -4.36
CA PHE A 130 -2.74 -24.35 -5.31
C PHE A 130 -2.94 -23.24 -6.35
N VAL A 131 -2.97 -21.98 -5.93
CA VAL A 131 -3.08 -20.83 -6.83
C VAL A 131 -1.89 -20.75 -7.76
N MET A 132 -0.66 -20.94 -7.28
CA MET A 132 0.54 -20.87 -8.12
C MET A 132 0.54 -21.94 -9.23
N LYS A 133 0.08 -23.16 -8.95
CA LYS A 133 0.01 -24.25 -9.93
C LYS A 133 -1.11 -24.04 -10.95
N ASN A 134 -2.30 -23.59 -10.52
CA ASN A 134 -3.50 -23.57 -11.36
C ASN A 134 -3.85 -22.22 -11.99
N ARG A 135 -3.36 -21.10 -11.42
CA ARG A 135 -3.58 -19.75 -11.97
C ARG A 135 -3.19 -19.61 -13.46
N PRO A 136 -2.04 -20.11 -13.95
CA PRO A 136 -1.72 -19.96 -15.38
C PRO A 136 -2.76 -20.61 -16.29
N ALA A 137 -3.27 -21.79 -15.93
CA ALA A 137 -4.31 -22.47 -16.70
C ALA A 137 -5.65 -21.69 -16.66
N VAL A 138 -6.03 -21.17 -15.50
CA VAL A 138 -7.28 -20.39 -15.36
C VAL A 138 -7.21 -19.05 -16.09
N VAL A 139 -6.04 -18.39 -16.11
CA VAL A 139 -5.83 -17.16 -16.88
C VAL A 139 -5.85 -17.45 -18.39
N ALA A 140 -5.21 -18.53 -18.83
CA ALA A 140 -5.23 -18.95 -20.23
C ALA A 140 -6.66 -19.27 -20.72
N ALA A 141 -7.48 -19.91 -19.87
CA ALA A 141 -8.89 -20.17 -20.17
C ALA A 141 -9.78 -18.92 -20.06
N ASN A 142 -9.30 -17.84 -19.43
CA ASN A 142 -10.07 -16.63 -19.19
C ASN A 142 -9.23 -15.36 -19.45
N PRO A 143 -8.76 -15.13 -20.68
CA PRO A 143 -7.85 -14.01 -20.98
C PRO A 143 -8.51 -12.63 -20.82
N ASN A 144 -9.84 -12.56 -20.90
CA ASN A 144 -10.60 -11.30 -20.79
C ASN A 144 -11.09 -11.01 -19.36
N LYS A 145 -10.91 -11.92 -18.40
CA LYS A 145 -11.37 -11.72 -17.02
C LYS A 145 -10.36 -10.92 -16.22
N SER A 146 -10.86 -10.05 -15.35
CA SER A 146 -10.03 -9.28 -14.44
C SER A 146 -9.32 -10.19 -13.44
N VAL A 147 -8.15 -9.75 -12.96
CA VAL A 147 -7.38 -10.49 -11.93
C VAL A 147 -8.22 -10.78 -10.68
N MET A 148 -9.17 -9.88 -10.34
CA MET A 148 -10.08 -10.06 -9.22
C MET A 148 -11.09 -11.19 -9.45
N GLU A 149 -11.65 -11.30 -10.65
CA GLU A 149 -12.57 -12.38 -11.01
C GLU A 149 -11.87 -13.74 -11.05
N VAL A 150 -10.65 -13.79 -11.59
CA VAL A 150 -9.81 -15.00 -11.53
C VAL A 150 -9.54 -15.39 -10.07
N GLY A 151 -9.27 -14.43 -9.19
CA GLY A 151 -9.10 -14.68 -7.76
C GLY A 151 -10.35 -15.28 -7.10
N LYS A 152 -11.55 -14.78 -7.43
CA LYS A 152 -12.83 -15.34 -6.95
C LYS A 152 -13.04 -16.77 -7.44
N LEU A 153 -12.78 -17.04 -8.73
CA LEU A 153 -12.88 -18.37 -9.31
C LEU A 153 -11.92 -19.36 -8.64
N MET A 154 -10.66 -18.96 -8.40
CA MET A 154 -9.69 -19.79 -7.69
C MET A 154 -10.11 -20.12 -6.26
N GLY A 155 -10.72 -19.17 -5.56
CA GLY A 155 -11.27 -19.41 -4.22
C GLY A 155 -12.45 -20.37 -4.21
N GLN A 156 -13.29 -20.34 -5.25
CA GLN A 156 -14.38 -21.30 -5.44
C GLN A 156 -13.85 -22.70 -5.78
N LEU A 157 -12.90 -22.78 -6.71
CA LEU A 157 -12.25 -24.05 -7.08
C LEU A 157 -11.58 -24.73 -5.89
N TRP A 158 -10.92 -23.95 -5.01
CA TRP A 158 -10.33 -24.50 -3.80
C TRP A 158 -11.37 -25.11 -2.85
N LYS A 159 -12.55 -24.50 -2.71
CA LYS A 159 -13.64 -25.03 -1.87
C LYS A 159 -14.29 -26.28 -2.46
N GLN A 160 -14.34 -26.38 -3.79
CA GLN A 160 -14.90 -27.52 -4.51
C GLN A 160 -13.91 -28.68 -4.68
N LEU A 161 -12.62 -28.42 -4.45
CA LEU A 161 -11.57 -29.44 -4.54
C LEU A 161 -11.83 -30.55 -3.51
N ALA A 162 -11.60 -31.80 -3.90
CA ALA A 162 -11.75 -32.95 -3.01
C ALA A 162 -10.93 -32.76 -1.72
N PRO A 163 -11.44 -33.21 -0.56
CA PRO A 163 -10.75 -33.03 0.72
C PRO A 163 -9.36 -33.68 0.70
N GLU A 164 -9.19 -34.78 -0.04
CA GLU A 164 -7.91 -35.46 -0.23
C GLU A 164 -6.88 -34.60 -0.97
N GLU A 165 -7.30 -33.97 -2.06
CA GLU A 165 -6.45 -33.07 -2.85
C GLU A 165 -6.09 -31.82 -2.04
N GLN A 166 -7.06 -31.24 -1.31
CA GLN A 166 -6.79 -30.14 -0.38
C GLN A 166 -5.78 -30.55 0.70
N GLN A 167 -5.86 -31.79 1.19
CA GLN A 167 -4.97 -32.32 2.21
C GLN A 167 -3.53 -32.44 1.70
N LYS A 168 -3.32 -32.92 0.47
CA LYS A 168 -1.98 -32.94 -0.17
C LYS A 168 -1.31 -31.57 -0.15
N TYR A 169 -2.04 -30.50 -0.48
CA TYR A 169 -1.51 -29.13 -0.42
C TYR A 169 -1.25 -28.64 1.02
N LYS A 170 -2.07 -29.06 2.00
CA LYS A 170 -1.86 -28.74 3.42
C LYS A 170 -0.60 -29.42 3.96
N ASP A 171 -0.38 -30.68 3.61
CA ASP A 171 0.80 -31.43 4.01
C ASP A 171 2.06 -30.88 3.34
N GLU A 172 1.99 -30.55 2.04
CA GLU A 172 3.07 -29.87 1.31
C GLU A 172 3.42 -28.52 1.96
N ALA A 173 2.42 -27.70 2.29
CA ALA A 173 2.64 -26.42 2.96
C ALA A 173 3.21 -26.59 4.39
N LYS A 174 2.76 -27.61 5.13
CA LYS A 174 3.27 -27.93 6.47
C LYS A 174 4.74 -28.35 6.42
N SER A 175 5.12 -29.22 5.48
CA SER A 175 6.50 -29.66 5.26
C SER A 175 7.41 -28.48 4.84
N ARG A 176 6.96 -27.62 3.92
CA ARG A 176 7.71 -26.40 3.56
C ARG A 176 7.89 -25.47 4.75
N LEU A 177 6.86 -25.33 5.59
CA LEU A 177 6.93 -24.51 6.79
C LEU A 177 7.87 -25.10 7.86
N SER A 178 7.90 -26.41 8.06
CA SER A 178 8.85 -27.03 9.00
C SER A 178 10.29 -26.88 8.53
N ALA A 179 10.58 -27.16 7.25
CA ALA A 179 11.91 -26.96 6.68
C ALA A 179 12.37 -25.49 6.74
N TRP A 180 11.45 -24.53 6.55
CA TRP A 180 11.76 -23.11 6.72
C TRP A 180 12.06 -22.78 8.19
N LYS A 181 11.29 -23.31 9.15
CA LYS A 181 11.56 -23.12 10.58
C LYS A 181 12.90 -23.71 10.99
N GLU A 182 13.25 -24.91 10.51
CA GLU A 182 14.53 -25.57 10.81
C GLU A 182 15.71 -24.75 10.28
N SER A 183 15.65 -24.27 9.04
CA SER A 183 16.71 -23.43 8.46
C SER A 183 16.83 -22.03 9.07
N HIS A 184 15.78 -21.54 9.75
CA HIS A 184 15.75 -20.22 10.39
C HIS A 184 15.84 -20.28 11.92
N THR A 185 15.88 -21.47 12.51
CA THR A 185 16.15 -21.68 13.93
C THR A 185 17.65 -21.89 14.05
N VAL A 186 18.38 -20.81 14.37
CA VAL A 186 19.81 -20.87 14.68
C VAL A 186 19.98 -21.75 15.92
N PRO A 187 20.76 -22.85 15.89
CA PRO A 187 21.16 -23.52 17.11
C PRO A 187 21.98 -22.53 17.94
N VAL A 188 21.53 -22.22 19.15
CA VAL A 188 22.30 -21.47 20.15
C VAL A 188 23.53 -22.28 20.54
#